data_AF-A0A450ZWB8-F1
#
_entry.id   AF-A0A450ZWB8-F1
#
_cell.length_a   1.000
_cell.length_b   1.000
_cell.length_c   1.000
_cell.angle_alpha   90.00
_cell.angle_beta   90.00
_cell.angle_gamma   90.00
#
_symmetry.space_group_name_H-M   'P 1'
#
loop_
_entity.id
_entity.type
_entity.pdbx_description
1 polymer ?
#
loop_
_entity_poly.entity_id
_entity_poly.type
_entity_poly.pdbx_seq_one_letter_code
_entity_poly.pdbx_strand_id
1 'polypeptide(L)'
;MKGGLGSFAMNLPGGIRIGAIAIVNAFGDIVAPKTDTIIAGARGEKRGQFADSIRVLLDNIGHTPPQGTNTTIGIVATDAHLNKMQLRKVAQMAHNGLARTIRPVHTLFDGDTIFAVSVPEREIAGDPGKALMMIAVAAENVLETAIRLAITEAETVADIPAARDWQ
;
A
#
# COMPACT_ATOMS: atom_id res chain seq x y z
N MET A 1 -14.71 -1.73 -3.14
CA MET A 1 -15.16 -0.34 -2.85
C MET A 1 -14.34 0.66 -3.64
N LYS A 2 -14.66 1.95 -3.59
CA LYS A 2 -13.89 2.97 -4.31
C LYS A 2 -12.46 3.03 -3.76
N GLY A 3 -11.50 2.71 -4.62
CA GLY A 3 -10.07 2.93 -4.39
C GLY A 3 -9.68 4.39 -4.63
N GLY A 4 -8.39 4.68 -4.78
CA GLY A 4 -7.96 6.06 -5.00
C GLY A 4 -6.46 6.23 -5.14
N LEU A 5 -6.04 7.49 -5.12
CA LEU A 5 -4.65 7.89 -5.05
C LEU A 5 -4.39 8.44 -3.65
N GLY A 6 -3.31 7.99 -3.03
CA GLY A 6 -2.85 8.54 -1.76
C GLY A 6 -1.36 8.76 -1.76
N SER A 7 -0.92 9.72 -0.95
CA SER A 7 0.50 10.07 -0.84
C SER A 7 0.85 10.46 0.58
N PHE A 8 2.06 10.11 1.00
CA PHE A 8 2.58 10.48 2.31
C PHE A 8 4.10 10.63 2.26
N ALA A 9 4.66 11.53 3.06
CA ALA A 9 6.10 11.74 3.17
C ALA A 9 6.51 12.01 4.61
N MET A 10 7.75 11.66 4.95
CA MET A 10 8.34 11.94 6.25
C MET A 10 9.83 12.24 6.15
N ASN A 11 10.34 12.91 7.19
CA ASN A 11 11.75 13.18 7.37
C ASN A 11 12.40 12.08 8.20
N LEU A 12 13.61 11.70 7.82
CA LEU A 12 14.48 10.78 8.53
C LEU A 12 15.67 11.53 9.14
N PRO A 13 16.39 10.91 10.10
CA PRO A 13 17.68 11.41 10.58
C PRO A 13 18.63 11.78 9.44
N GLY A 14 19.45 12.81 9.65
CA GLY A 14 20.34 13.37 8.62
C GLY A 14 19.63 14.24 7.59
N GLY A 15 18.35 14.56 7.80
CA GLY A 15 17.56 15.41 6.91
C GLY A 15 17.12 14.72 5.62
N ILE A 16 17.30 13.40 5.51
CA ILE A 16 16.81 12.59 4.39
C ILE A 16 15.29 12.66 4.36
N ARG A 17 14.73 12.82 3.16
CA ARG A 17 13.29 12.74 2.91
C ARG A 17 12.96 11.45 2.21
N ILE A 18 11.81 10.89 2.56
CA ILE A 18 11.23 9.75 1.87
C ILE A 18 9.72 9.90 1.83
N GLY A 19 9.12 9.54 0.70
CA GLY A 19 7.69 9.54 0.54
C GLY A 19 7.22 8.47 -0.42
N ALA A 20 5.92 8.23 -0.40
CA ALA A 20 5.26 7.33 -1.32
C ALA A 20 4.04 7.97 -1.94
N ILE A 21 3.72 7.53 -3.16
CA ILE A 21 2.43 7.70 -3.81
C ILE A 21 1.94 6.30 -4.19
N ALA A 22 0.67 6.01 -3.92
CA ALA A 22 0.04 4.74 -4.24
C ALA A 22 -1.30 4.98 -4.94
N ILE A 23 -1.54 4.21 -6.00
CA ILE A 23 -2.82 4.08 -6.68
C ILE A 23 -3.38 2.71 -6.27
N VAL A 24 -4.47 2.73 -5.51
CA VAL A 24 -5.06 1.55 -4.89
C VAL A 24 -6.27 1.09 -5.69
N ASN A 25 -6.14 -0.06 -6.32
CA ASN A 25 -7.22 -0.83 -6.95
C ASN A 25 -7.07 -2.30 -6.53
N ALA A 26 -7.01 -2.55 -5.23
CA ALA A 26 -6.68 -3.86 -4.68
C ALA A 26 -7.83 -4.87 -4.81
N PHE A 27 -7.49 -6.13 -5.02
CA PHE A 27 -8.45 -7.23 -4.89
C PHE A 27 -8.87 -7.42 -3.43
N GLY A 28 -7.91 -7.43 -2.51
CA GLY A 28 -8.15 -7.63 -1.09
C GLY A 28 -8.74 -6.44 -0.36
N ASP A 29 -9.09 -6.69 0.90
CA ASP A 29 -9.59 -5.67 1.81
C ASP A 29 -8.44 -4.79 2.31
N ILE A 30 -8.72 -3.50 2.44
CA ILE A 30 -7.84 -2.55 3.07
C ILE A 30 -8.11 -2.56 4.57
N VAL A 31 -7.08 -2.81 5.38
CA VAL A 31 -7.18 -2.97 6.83
C VAL A 31 -6.42 -1.88 7.58
N ALA A 32 -6.89 -1.58 8.80
CA ALA A 32 -6.15 -0.77 9.75
C ALA A 32 -5.08 -1.63 10.46
N PRO A 33 -3.76 -1.38 10.26
CA PRO A 33 -2.69 -2.35 10.61
C PRO A 33 -2.53 -2.69 12.09
N LYS A 34 -3.10 -1.89 13.00
CA LYS A 34 -3.05 -2.15 14.46
C LYS A 34 -4.21 -2.98 14.98
N THR A 35 -5.31 -3.00 14.24
CA THR A 35 -6.60 -3.54 14.70
C THR A 35 -7.13 -4.63 13.78
N ASP A 36 -6.49 -4.84 12.62
CA ASP A 36 -6.93 -5.70 11.52
C ASP A 36 -8.38 -5.46 11.06
N THR A 37 -8.95 -4.33 11.44
CA THR A 37 -10.30 -3.92 11.06
C THR A 37 -10.30 -3.51 9.59
N ILE A 38 -11.21 -4.09 8.82
CA ILE A 38 -11.43 -3.70 7.42
C ILE A 38 -11.99 -2.28 7.40
N ILE A 39 -11.32 -1.40 6.65
CA ILE A 39 -11.72 0.01 6.46
C ILE A 39 -12.31 0.25 5.07
N ALA A 40 -11.97 -0.56 4.08
CA ALA A 40 -12.60 -0.63 2.78
C ALA A 40 -12.33 -2.00 2.14
N GLY A 41 -13.22 -2.51 1.31
CA GLY A 41 -12.99 -3.82 0.69
C GLY A 41 -14.20 -4.41 0.01
N ALA A 42 -14.32 -5.73 0.09
CA ALA A 42 -15.49 -6.48 -0.33
C ALA A 42 -16.69 -6.13 0.57
N ARG A 43 -17.77 -5.65 -0.05
CA ARG A 43 -18.99 -5.25 0.66
C ARG A 43 -19.75 -6.47 1.16
N GLY A 44 -20.22 -6.42 2.40
CA GLY A 44 -21.17 -7.39 2.94
C GLY A 44 -22.60 -7.13 2.47
N GLU A 45 -23.55 -7.91 2.99
CA GLU A 45 -24.98 -7.82 2.62
C GLU A 45 -25.63 -6.50 3.03
N LYS A 46 -25.14 -5.89 4.11
CA LYS A 46 -25.67 -4.63 4.65
C LYS A 46 -24.61 -3.54 4.62
N ARG A 47 -25.07 -2.29 4.52
CA ARG A 47 -24.22 -1.11 4.70
C ARG A 47 -23.48 -1.20 6.04
N GLY A 48 -22.22 -0.81 6.05
CA GLY A 48 -21.32 -0.91 7.20
C GLY A 48 -20.69 -2.29 7.39
N GLN A 49 -21.10 -3.32 6.62
CA GLN A 49 -20.54 -4.65 6.71
C GLN A 49 -19.55 -4.93 5.58
N PHE A 50 -18.56 -5.77 5.89
CA PHE A 50 -17.57 -6.29 4.95
C PHE A 50 -17.69 -7.81 4.87
N ALA A 51 -17.47 -8.35 3.68
CA ALA A 51 -17.56 -9.79 3.44
C ALA A 51 -16.34 -10.56 3.95
N ASP A 52 -15.23 -9.86 4.22
CA ASP A 52 -13.91 -10.45 4.50
C ASP A 52 -13.40 -11.30 3.31
N SER A 53 -12.59 -10.67 2.46
CA SER A 53 -12.04 -11.26 1.25
C SER A 53 -11.21 -12.52 1.52
N ILE A 54 -10.52 -12.60 2.66
CA ILE A 54 -9.79 -13.82 3.04
C ILE A 54 -10.79 -14.93 3.34
N ARG A 55 -11.79 -14.65 4.17
CA ARG A 55 -12.81 -15.64 4.53
C ARG A 55 -13.54 -16.15 3.29
N VAL A 56 -13.98 -15.25 2.42
CA VAL A 56 -14.67 -15.61 1.16
C VAL A 56 -13.81 -16.55 0.31
N LEU A 57 -12.51 -16.29 0.20
CA LEU A 57 -11.60 -17.14 -0.58
C LEU A 57 -11.34 -18.50 0.08
N LEU A 58 -11.20 -18.55 1.40
CA LEU A 58 -10.95 -19.81 2.12
C LEU A 58 -12.19 -20.70 2.19
N ASP A 59 -13.38 -20.10 2.21
CA ASP A 59 -14.66 -20.82 2.34
C ASP A 59 -15.27 -21.21 0.97
N ASN A 60 -14.74 -20.72 -0.16
CA ASN A 60 -15.36 -20.92 -1.48
C ASN A 60 -14.34 -21.05 -2.63
N ILE A 61 -14.35 -22.20 -3.32
CA ILE A 61 -13.52 -22.49 -4.51
C ILE A 61 -14.27 -22.16 -5.82
N GLY A 62 -15.60 -22.00 -5.77
CA GLY A 62 -16.46 -22.02 -6.96
C GLY A 62 -16.64 -20.68 -7.68
N HIS A 63 -16.22 -19.56 -7.11
CA HIS A 63 -16.33 -18.25 -7.74
C HIS A 63 -14.94 -17.67 -8.03
N THR A 64 -14.55 -17.69 -9.30
CA THR A 64 -13.28 -17.10 -9.74
C THR A 64 -13.51 -15.62 -10.12
N PRO A 65 -12.91 -14.66 -9.40
CA PRO A 65 -12.94 -13.26 -9.79
C PRO A 65 -12.30 -13.07 -11.17
N PRO A 66 -12.73 -12.06 -11.95
CA PRO A 66 -12.06 -11.71 -13.21
C PRO A 66 -10.57 -11.39 -12.98
N GLN A 67 -9.68 -12.11 -13.66
CA GLN A 67 -8.23 -11.87 -13.56
C GLN A 67 -7.83 -10.50 -14.13
N GLY A 68 -6.80 -9.89 -13.54
CA GLY A 68 -6.19 -8.66 -14.04
C GLY A 68 -7.06 -7.41 -13.93
N THR A 69 -8.13 -7.46 -13.14
CA THR A 69 -9.00 -6.29 -12.89
C THR A 69 -8.55 -5.46 -11.70
N ASN A 70 -7.62 -5.99 -10.88
CA ASN A 70 -7.12 -5.36 -9.67
C ASN A 70 -5.60 -5.18 -9.75
N THR A 71 -5.09 -4.09 -9.20
CA THR A 71 -3.66 -3.75 -9.14
C THR A 71 -3.45 -2.63 -8.13
N THR A 72 -2.47 -2.77 -7.24
CA THR A 72 -1.91 -1.61 -6.52
C THR A 72 -0.56 -1.22 -7.11
N ILE A 73 -0.46 0.02 -7.61
CA ILE A 73 0.78 0.56 -8.18
C ILE A 73 1.29 1.67 -7.27
N GLY A 74 2.57 1.63 -6.92
CA GLY A 74 3.15 2.66 -6.06
C GLY A 74 4.57 3.04 -6.42
N ILE A 75 4.97 4.22 -5.98
CA ILE A 75 6.34 4.71 -6.04
C ILE A 75 6.76 5.07 -4.61
N VAL A 76 7.94 4.66 -4.21
CA VAL A 76 8.66 5.22 -3.06
C VAL A 76 9.83 6.05 -3.59
N ALA A 77 9.90 7.31 -3.19
CA ALA A 77 10.94 8.25 -3.59
C ALA A 77 11.73 8.74 -2.38
N THR A 78 13.05 8.85 -2.50
CA THR A 78 13.93 9.43 -1.48
C THR A 78 15.01 10.30 -2.11
N ASP A 79 15.53 11.26 -1.33
CA ASP A 79 16.66 12.09 -1.72
C ASP A 79 18.02 11.55 -1.21
N ALA A 80 18.02 10.39 -0.55
CA ALA A 80 19.24 9.69 -0.18
C ALA A 80 19.93 9.10 -1.40
N HIS A 81 21.26 9.19 -1.47
CA HIS A 81 22.06 8.57 -2.51
C HIS A 81 22.03 7.04 -2.39
N LEU A 82 21.32 6.38 -3.30
CA LEU A 82 21.17 4.92 -3.34
C LEU A 82 21.51 4.37 -4.72
N ASN A 83 22.27 3.29 -4.74
CA ASN A 83 22.51 2.52 -5.96
C ASN A 83 21.31 1.60 -6.29
N LYS A 84 21.35 0.99 -7.48
CA LYS A 84 20.29 0.10 -7.98
C LYS A 84 19.95 -1.07 -7.05
N MET A 85 20.96 -1.66 -6.40
CA MET A 85 20.75 -2.81 -5.51
C MET A 85 20.10 -2.38 -4.18
N GLN A 86 20.49 -1.22 -3.67
CA GLN A 86 19.88 -0.62 -2.50
C GLN A 86 18.42 -0.22 -2.78
N LEU A 87 18.13 0.41 -3.92
CA LEU A 87 16.76 0.71 -4.35
C LEU A 87 15.90 -0.54 -4.52
N ARG A 88 16.46 -1.63 -5.06
CA ARG A 88 15.75 -2.92 -5.10
C ARG A 88 15.36 -3.39 -3.69
N LYS A 89 16.24 -3.23 -2.70
CA LYS A 89 15.92 -3.57 -1.30
C LYS A 89 14.84 -2.64 -0.71
N VAL A 90 14.88 -1.35 -1.03
CA VAL A 90 13.83 -0.39 -0.64
C VAL A 90 12.48 -0.79 -1.23
N ALA A 91 12.43 -1.11 -2.53
CA ALA A 91 11.21 -1.60 -3.18
C ALA A 91 10.69 -2.90 -2.53
N GLN A 92 11.58 -3.87 -2.25
CA GLN A 92 11.21 -5.10 -1.55
C GLN A 92 10.60 -4.84 -0.17
N MET A 93 11.16 -3.92 0.61
CA MET A 93 10.59 -3.57 1.91
C MET A 93 9.27 -2.80 1.78
N ALA A 94 9.13 -1.96 0.76
CA ALA A 94 7.89 -1.27 0.48
C ALA A 94 6.72 -2.24 0.23
N HIS A 95 6.96 -3.40 -0.41
CA HIS A 95 5.94 -4.45 -0.55
C HIS A 95 5.40 -4.96 0.80
N ASN A 96 6.15 -4.87 1.90
CA ASN A 96 5.60 -5.17 3.22
C ASN A 96 4.50 -4.17 3.62
N GLY A 97 4.58 -2.92 3.17
CA GLY A 97 3.54 -1.91 3.37
C GLY A 97 2.23 -2.30 2.69
N LEU A 98 2.31 -2.93 1.51
CA LEU A 98 1.15 -3.55 0.87
C LEU A 98 0.58 -4.68 1.75
N ALA A 99 1.41 -5.63 2.18
CA ALA A 99 0.96 -6.78 2.97
C ALA A 99 0.37 -6.41 4.34
N ARG A 100 0.79 -5.29 4.92
CA ARG A 100 0.24 -4.76 6.19
C ARG A 100 -1.09 -4.05 6.03
N THR A 101 -1.39 -3.57 4.83
CA THR A 101 -2.59 -2.75 4.58
C THR A 101 -3.61 -3.42 3.69
N ILE A 102 -3.24 -4.44 2.91
CA ILE A 102 -4.09 -5.09 1.92
C ILE A 102 -4.13 -6.59 2.22
N ARG A 103 -5.33 -7.16 2.37
CA ARG A 103 -5.52 -8.55 2.81
C ARG A 103 -6.67 -9.24 2.05
N PRO A 104 -6.39 -10.29 1.25
CA PRO A 104 -5.06 -10.72 0.81
C PRO A 104 -4.45 -9.73 -0.20
N VAL A 105 -3.13 -9.79 -0.36
CA VAL A 105 -2.40 -9.03 -1.40
C VAL A 105 -1.55 -10.00 -2.22
N HIS A 106 -1.03 -9.55 -3.37
CA HIS A 106 -0.23 -10.39 -4.27
C HIS A 106 -0.98 -11.64 -4.74
N THR A 107 -2.30 -11.51 -4.89
CA THR A 107 -3.11 -12.61 -5.42
C THR A 107 -2.82 -12.78 -6.91
N LEU A 108 -3.27 -13.91 -7.48
CA LEU A 108 -3.25 -14.11 -8.93
C LEU A 108 -4.14 -13.10 -9.69
N PHE A 109 -4.93 -12.30 -8.98
CA PHE A 109 -5.82 -11.30 -9.53
C PHE A 109 -5.21 -9.89 -9.49
N ASP A 110 -4.04 -9.72 -8.85
CA ASP A 110 -3.38 -8.43 -8.65
C ASP A 110 -2.11 -8.29 -9.53
N GLY A 111 -1.93 -7.10 -10.10
CA GLY A 111 -0.70 -6.68 -10.78
C GLY A 111 0.29 -5.90 -9.90
N ASP A 112 0.32 -6.15 -8.59
CA ASP A 112 0.98 -5.26 -7.61
C ASP A 112 2.43 -4.92 -7.96
N THR A 113 2.74 -3.63 -8.08
CA THR A 113 4.06 -3.17 -8.51
C THR A 113 4.49 -1.93 -7.75
N ILE A 114 5.64 -2.02 -7.06
CA ILE A 114 6.28 -0.87 -6.40
C ILE A 114 7.60 -0.51 -7.06
N PHE A 115 7.73 0.75 -7.46
CA PHE A 115 8.99 1.32 -7.92
C PHE A 115 9.68 2.07 -6.78
N ALA A 116 11.00 1.93 -6.66
CA ALA A 116 11.80 2.77 -5.76
C ALA A 116 12.70 3.68 -6.58
N VAL A 117 12.70 4.97 -6.24
CA VAL A 117 13.46 6.02 -6.93
C VAL A 117 14.31 6.80 -5.93
N SER A 118 15.55 7.08 -6.31
CA SER A 118 16.41 8.04 -5.61
C SER A 118 16.63 9.26 -6.50
N VAL A 119 16.43 10.45 -5.94
CA VAL A 119 16.82 11.74 -6.53
C VAL A 119 17.89 12.33 -5.61
N PRO A 120 19.16 11.92 -5.79
CA PRO A 120 20.17 12.09 -4.76
C PRO A 120 20.51 13.56 -4.51
N GLU A 121 20.22 14.03 -3.29
CA GLU A 121 20.66 15.33 -2.76
C GLU A 121 21.48 15.17 -1.47
N ARG A 122 21.42 13.99 -0.83
CA ARG A 122 22.00 13.73 0.48
C ARG A 122 22.78 12.43 0.51
N GLU A 123 23.99 12.51 1.03
CA GLU A 123 24.77 11.32 1.37
C GLU A 123 24.25 10.67 2.65
N ILE A 124 24.37 9.35 2.69
CA ILE A 124 23.93 8.56 3.83
C ILE A 124 25.05 8.56 4.87
N ALA A 125 24.82 9.19 6.02
CA ALA A 125 25.78 9.19 7.12
C ALA A 125 25.66 7.94 7.99
N GLY A 126 26.77 7.55 8.63
CA GLY A 126 26.82 6.43 9.58
C GLY A 126 27.07 5.07 8.93
N ASP A 127 26.64 4.01 9.61
CA ASP A 127 26.79 2.64 9.10
C ASP A 127 25.89 2.41 7.87
N PRO A 128 26.45 2.04 6.70
CA PRO A 128 25.68 1.92 5.46
C PRO A 128 24.54 0.91 5.54
N GLY A 129 24.74 -0.19 6.27
CA GLY A 129 23.74 -1.24 6.44
C GLY A 129 22.54 -0.75 7.26
N LYS A 130 22.80 -0.17 8.44
CA LYS A 130 21.77 0.41 9.31
C LYS A 130 21.01 1.53 8.62
N ALA A 131 21.71 2.41 7.91
CA ALA A 131 21.07 3.53 7.26
C ALA A 131 20.20 3.09 6.05
N LEU A 132 20.65 2.10 5.28
CA LEU A 132 19.80 1.46 4.27
C LEU A 132 18.55 0.83 4.90
N MET A 133 18.70 0.11 6.02
CA MET A 133 17.55 -0.50 6.69
C MET A 133 16.59 0.56 7.24
N MET A 134 17.08 1.68 7.77
CA MET A 134 16.24 2.81 8.19
C MET A 134 15.38 3.33 7.03
N ILE A 135 15.99 3.58 5.87
CA ILE A 135 15.28 4.04 4.66
C ILE A 135 14.27 2.97 4.19
N ALA A 136 14.64 1.70 4.24
CA ALA A 136 13.79 0.61 3.75
C ALA A 136 12.57 0.35 4.69
N VAL A 137 12.75 0.44 6.02
CA VAL A 137 11.62 0.43 6.97
C VAL A 137 10.75 1.68 6.79
N ALA A 138 11.37 2.82 6.52
CA ALA A 138 10.63 4.03 6.22
C ALA A 138 9.76 3.89 4.96
N ALA A 139 10.27 3.21 3.92
CA ALA A 139 9.54 2.91 2.70
C ALA A 139 8.25 2.10 2.93
N GLU A 140 8.32 1.07 3.79
CA GLU A 140 7.16 0.32 4.27
C GLU A 140 6.12 1.26 4.90
N ASN A 141 6.54 2.08 5.87
CA ASN A 141 5.64 2.97 6.60
C ASN A 141 4.98 4.05 5.73
N VAL A 142 5.74 4.68 4.83
CA VAL A 142 5.17 5.71 3.95
C VAL A 142 4.19 5.12 2.95
N LEU A 143 4.44 3.90 2.44
CA LEU A 143 3.53 3.23 1.53
C LEU A 143 2.25 2.76 2.25
N GLU A 144 2.38 2.15 3.44
CA GLU A 144 1.25 1.80 4.31
C GLU A 144 0.33 3.01 4.53
N THR A 145 0.93 4.17 4.85
CA THR A 145 0.17 5.40 5.09
C THR A 145 -0.47 5.95 3.82
N ALA A 146 0.27 5.94 2.69
CA ALA A 146 -0.25 6.38 1.40
C ALA A 146 -1.46 5.55 0.95
N ILE A 147 -1.43 4.22 1.11
CA ILE A 147 -2.55 3.33 0.78
C ILE A 147 -3.77 3.65 1.64
N ARG A 148 -3.59 3.86 2.95
CA ARG A 148 -4.69 4.26 3.84
C ARG A 148 -5.31 5.58 3.39
N LEU A 149 -4.49 6.59 3.11
CA LEU A 149 -4.97 7.90 2.63
C LEU A 149 -5.71 7.79 1.30
N ALA A 150 -5.25 6.92 0.39
CA ALA A 150 -5.93 6.68 -0.89
C ALA A 150 -7.39 6.24 -0.73
N ILE A 151 -7.69 5.58 0.39
CA ILE A 151 -9.01 5.04 0.72
C ILE A 151 -9.81 5.99 1.59
N THR A 152 -9.19 6.57 2.62
CA THR A 152 -9.90 7.48 3.53
C THR A 152 -10.28 8.77 2.83
N GLU A 153 -9.45 9.25 1.90
CA GLU A 153 -9.69 10.46 1.10
C GLU A 153 -10.44 10.22 -0.21
N ALA A 154 -10.81 8.96 -0.52
CA ALA A 154 -11.62 8.69 -1.69
C ALA A 154 -13.03 9.26 -1.54
N GLU A 155 -13.59 9.74 -2.66
CA GLU A 155 -14.98 10.16 -2.78
C GLU A 155 -15.76 9.16 -3.64
N THR A 156 -17.03 8.93 -3.30
CA THR A 156 -17.92 8.06 -4.06
C THR A 156 -18.01 8.50 -5.52
N VAL A 157 -17.94 7.55 -6.44
CA VAL A 157 -18.11 7.80 -7.88
C VAL A 157 -19.16 6.85 -8.43
N ALA A 158 -20.22 7.42 -9.01
CA ALA A 158 -21.40 6.69 -9.45
C ALA A 158 -21.88 5.74 -8.33
N ASP A 159 -22.06 4.45 -8.64
CA ASP A 159 -22.55 3.44 -7.70
C ASP A 159 -21.42 2.75 -6.89
N ILE A 160 -20.20 3.28 -6.94
CA ILE A 160 -19.04 2.73 -6.24
C ILE A 160 -18.78 3.58 -4.98
N PRO A 161 -19.21 3.13 -3.79
CA PRO A 161 -19.09 3.92 -2.58
C PRO A 161 -17.65 4.01 -2.08
N ALA A 162 -17.27 5.19 -1.59
CA ALA A 162 -16.09 5.40 -0.77
C ALA A 162 -16.26 4.79 0.63
N ALA A 163 -15.13 4.61 1.33
CA ALA A 163 -15.10 4.08 2.69
C ALA A 163 -16.03 4.85 3.64
N ARG A 164 -15.97 6.18 3.60
CA ARG A 164 -16.78 7.08 4.44
C ARG A 164 -18.29 6.98 4.18
N ASP A 165 -18.70 6.60 2.97
CA ASP A 165 -20.10 6.53 2.57
C ASP A 165 -20.70 5.11 2.70
N TRP A 166 -19.84 4.11 2.92
CA TRP A 166 -20.27 2.73 3.17
C TRP A 166 -20.47 2.43 4.65
N GLN A 167 -19.94 3.25 5.55
CA GLN A 167 -20.19 3.17 6.98
C GLN A 167 -21.66 3.48 7.32
#